data_AF-A0A7C1YWN3-F1
#
_entry.id   AF-A0A7C1YWN3-F1
#
_cell.length_a   1.000
_cell.length_b   1.000
_cell.length_c   1.000
_cell.angle_alpha   90.00
_cell.angle_beta   90.00
_cell.angle_gamma   90.00
#
_symmetry.space_group_name_H-M   'P 1'
#
loop_
_entity.id
_entity.type
_entity.pdbx_description
1 polymer ?
#
loop_
_entity_poly.entity_id
_entity_poly.type
_entity_poly.pdbx_seq_one_letter_code
_entity_poly.pdbx_strand_id
1 'polypeptide(L)' 'MKRGKCRAVFLDRDGVINRKAPEGEYVKNWDEFQFLPGVKEAIRKLNEKRFLVIVVSNQRG' A
#
# COMPACT_ATOMS: atom_id res chain seq x y z
N MET A 1 -1.96 -28.79 -11.03
CA MET A 1 -2.37 -28.36 -9.66
C MET A 1 -3.23 -27.12 -9.76
N LYS A 2 -4.53 -27.15 -9.40
CA LYS A 2 -5.33 -25.93 -9.32
C LYS A 2 -4.88 -25.15 -8.07
N ARG A 3 -4.28 -23.98 -8.26
CA ARG A 3 -3.97 -23.05 -7.14
C ARG A 3 -5.31 -22.72 -6.47
N GLY A 4 -5.46 -23.05 -5.19
CA GLY A 4 -6.66 -22.71 -4.42
C GLY A 4 -6.93 -21.21 -4.47
N LYS A 5 -8.20 -20.80 -4.31
CA LYS A 5 -8.60 -19.38 -4.29
C LYS A 5 -7.69 -18.60 -3.33
N CYS A 6 -6.86 -17.71 -3.87
CA CYS A 6 -6.03 -16.80 -3.10
C CYS A 6 -6.83 -15.51 -2.86
N ARG A 7 -7.05 -15.14 -1.59
CA ARG A 7 -7.71 -13.88 -1.27
C ARG A 7 -6.69 -12.76 -1.41
N ALA A 8 -7.08 -11.66 -2.02
CA ALA A 8 -6.22 -10.50 -2.20
C ALA A 8 -6.84 -9.25 -1.59
N VAL A 9 -5.98 -8.32 -1.17
CA VAL A 9 -6.34 -6.95 -0.80
C VAL A 9 -5.56 -6.02 -1.69
N PHE A 10 -6.25 -5.10 -2.33
CA PHE A 10 -5.66 -4.06 -3.18
C PHE A 10 -5.61 -2.76 -2.37
N LEU A 11 -4.42 -2.18 -2.24
CA LEU A 11 -4.19 -0.95 -1.50
C LEU A 11 -3.66 0.12 -2.46
N ASP A 12 -4.17 1.34 -2.32
CA ASP A 12 -3.53 2.51 -2.92
C ASP A 12 -2.25 2.87 -2.13
N ARG A 13 -1.39 3.69 -2.73
CA ARG A 13 -0.15 4.18 -2.10
C ARG A 13 -0.41 5.48 -1.34
N ASP A 14 -0.73 6.56 -2.05
CA ASP A 14 -0.75 7.92 -1.51
C ASP A 14 -2.07 8.23 -0.79
N GLY A 15 -2.00 8.42 0.52
CA GLY A 15 -3.17 8.60 1.40
C GLY A 15 -3.71 7.29 1.99
N VAL A 16 -3.13 6.14 1.63
CA VAL A 16 -3.50 4.81 2.17
C VAL A 16 -2.32 4.12 2.84
N ILE A 17 -1.18 4.00 2.16
CA ILE A 17 0.06 3.45 2.73
C ILE A 17 0.92 4.58 3.31
N ASN A 18 1.14 5.63 2.53
CA ASN A 18 1.87 6.83 2.96
C ASN A 18 0.95 8.03 3.10
N ARG A 19 1.42 9.04 3.83
CA ARG A 19 0.80 10.37 3.86
C ARG A 19 0.76 10.91 2.43
N LYS A 20 -0.42 11.36 2.01
CA LYS A 20 -0.61 12.01 0.72
C LYS A 20 0.15 13.35 0.71
N ALA A 21 0.86 13.62 -0.38
CA ALA A 21 1.47 14.92 -0.62
C ALA A 21 0.40 16.03 -0.71
N PRO A 22 0.76 17.30 -0.51
CA PRO A 22 -0.13 18.43 -0.76
C PRO A 22 -0.73 18.42 -2.18
N GLU A 23 -1.82 19.15 -2.38
CA GLU A 23 -2.46 19.23 -3.68
C GLU A 23 -1.52 19.81 -4.74
N GLY A 24 -1.46 19.16 -5.90
CA GLY A 24 -0.52 19.51 -6.98
C GLY A 24 0.90 18.94 -6.81
N GLU A 25 1.20 18.30 -5.68
CA GLU A 25 2.48 17.68 -5.41
C GLU A 25 2.41 16.15 -5.35
N TYR A 26 3.57 15.52 -5.40
CA TYR A 26 3.74 14.07 -5.31
C TYR A 26 5.04 13.76 -4.56
N VAL A 27 5.10 12.57 -3.95
CA VAL A 27 6.31 12.08 -3.26
C VAL A 27 7.38 11.79 -4.31
N LYS A 28 8.49 12.54 -4.27
CA LYS A 28 9.56 12.49 -5.29
C LYS A 28 10.76 11.65 -4.89
N ASN A 29 10.95 11.43 -3.60
CA ASN A 29 12.06 10.66 -3.04
C ASN A 29 11.63 9.92 -1.76
N TRP A 30 12.52 9.08 -1.25
CA TRP A 30 12.23 8.25 -0.08
C TRP A 30 12.09 9.03 1.23
N ASP A 31 12.77 10.17 1.36
CA ASP A 31 12.72 10.99 2.58
C ASP A 31 11.35 11.65 2.76
N GLU A 32 10.64 11.90 1.65
CA GLU A 32 9.25 12.36 1.64
C GLU A 32 8.23 11.24 1.93
N PHE A 33 8.63 9.96 1.86
CA PHE A 33 7.73 8.83 2.06
C PHE A 33 7.48 8.56 3.55
N GLN A 34 6.35 9.05 4.05
CA GLN A 34 5.95 8.83 5.45
C GLN A 34 4.81 7.82 5.56
N PHE A 35 5.05 6.68 6.18
CA PHE A 35 3.99 5.70 6.46
C PHE A 35 2.88 6.31 7.32
N LEU A 36 1.63 6.02 6.98
CA LEU A 36 0.52 6.32 7.89
C LEU A 36 0.58 5.42 9.13
N PRO A 37 0.14 5.92 10.31
CA PRO A 37 0.15 5.13 11.54
C PRO A 37 -0.62 3.81 11.38
N GLY A 38 -0.04 2.71 11.87
CA GLY A 38 -0.69 1.39 11.88
C GLY A 38 -0.68 0.62 10.55
N VAL A 39 -0.24 1.24 9.45
CA VAL A 39 -0.25 0.59 8.12
C VAL A 39 0.65 -0.64 8.08
N LYS A 40 1.85 -0.55 8.67
CA LYS A 40 2.81 -1.67 8.69
C LYS A 40 2.22 -2.87 9.43
N GLU A 41 1.59 -2.62 10.57
CA GLU A 41 0.91 -3.63 11.38
C GLU A 41 -0.32 -4.21 10.66
N ALA A 42 -1.08 -3.39 9.93
CA ALA A 42 -2.21 -3.83 9.15
C ALA A 42 -1.79 -4.75 8.00
N ILE A 43 -0.75 -4.38 7.23
CA ILE A 43 -0.20 -5.21 6.15
C ILE A 43 0.33 -6.53 6.71
N ARG A 44 1.07 -6.50 7.82
CA ARG A 44 1.51 -7.72 8.51
C ARG A 44 0.34 -8.64 8.85
N LYS A 45 -0.71 -8.11 9.49
CA LYS A 45 -1.91 -8.89 9.84
C LYS A 45 -2.64 -9.45 8.62
N LEU A 46 -2.65 -8.74 7.50
CA LEU A 46 -3.21 -9.24 6.23
C LEU A 46 -2.39 -10.41 5.69
N ASN A 47 -1.06 -10.30 5.69
CA ASN A 47 -0.18 -11.37 5.26
C ASN A 47 -0.28 -12.61 6.16
N GLU A 48 -0.35 -12.43 7.49
CA GLU A 48 -0.58 -13.52 8.46
C GLU A 48 -1.89 -14.27 8.19
N LYS A 49 -2.93 -13.55 7.75
CA LYS A 49 -4.22 -14.12 7.33
C LYS A 49 -4.21 -14.69 5.90
N ARG A 50 -3.03 -14.79 5.28
CA ARG A 50 -2.79 -15.29 3.92
C ARG A 50 -3.51 -14.49 2.84
N PHE A 51 -3.68 -13.19 3.04
CA PHE A 51 -4.05 -12.30 1.95
C PHE A 51 -2.82 -11.92 1.14
N LEU A 52 -2.95 -12.00 -0.19
CA LEU A 52 -2.03 -11.36 -1.11
C LEU A 52 -2.28 -9.84 -1.07
N VAL A 53 -1.36 -9.10 -0.47
CA VAL A 53 -1.44 -7.64 -0.43
C VAL A 53 -0.79 -7.10 -1.70
N ILE A 54 -1.58 -6.39 -2.52
CA ILE A 54 -1.16 -5.83 -3.81
C ILE A 54 -1.29 -4.33 -3.71
N VAL A 55 -0.22 -3.61 -4.01
CA VAL A 55 -0.27 -2.15 -4.14
C VAL A 55 -0.63 -1.80 -5.57
N VAL A 56 -1.65 -0.98 -5.76
CA VAL A 56 -2.07 -0.45 -7.06
C VAL A 56 -2.06 1.06 -6.94
N SER A 57 -1.20 1.72 -7.72
CA SER A 57 -1.04 3.16 -7.62
C SER A 57 -0.77 3.77 -8.99
N ASN A 58 -1.29 4.97 -9.22
CA ASN A 58 -1.05 5.76 -10.41
C ASN A 58 -0.01 6.83 -10.10
N GLN A 59 1.26 6.54 -10.38
CA GLN A 59 2.36 7.49 -10.19
C GLN A 59 2.54 8.34 -11.44
N ARG A 60 2.33 9.65 -11.27
CA ARG A 60 2.60 10.65 -12.31
C ARG A 60 4.06 11.07 -12.20
N GLY A 61 4.78 11.04 -13.31
CA GLY A 61 6.15 11.58 -13.43
C GLY A 61 6.12 13.08 -13.63
#